data_AF-A0AAW9AAP9-F1
#
_entry.id   AF-A0AAW9AAP9-F1
#
_cell.length_a   1.000
_cell.length_b   1.000
_cell.length_c   1.000
_cell.angle_alpha   90.00
_cell.angle_beta   90.00
_cell.angle_gamma   90.00
#
_symmetry.space_group_name_H-M   'P 1'
#
loop_
_entity.id
_entity.type
_entity.pdbx_description
1 polymer ?
#
loop_
_entity_poly.entity_id
_entity_poly.type
_entity_poly.pdbx_seq_one_letter_code
_entity_poly.pdbx_strand_id
1 'polypeptide(L)'
;MFKEEKKKLLIVCDNKTKVYANLLSQLISAKDDSENEVIGSKDGSVIASVWEEKHFLANEANISSDQNILFIGSSKSAKSVIPNVSEKFNEHGIHYGWLGNQGVIYIEDRLLKKEEYDSFTTFCEQQQREFKEKVELNLLHATPNIVKGFALLLPYVYPVAIFSIVSSMKAKKKIMKQQYHTGVYHFYMNALTPFLED
;
A
#
# COMPACT_ATOMS: atom_id res chain seq x y z
N MET A 1 -13.79 20.10 23.76
CA MET A 1 -12.84 19.10 23.25
C MET A 1 -13.44 18.52 21.98
N PHE A 2 -13.12 19.08 20.82
CA PHE A 2 -13.61 18.56 19.54
C PHE A 2 -12.91 17.22 19.29
N LYS A 3 -13.68 16.15 19.17
CA LYS A 3 -13.17 14.84 18.79
C LYS A 3 -12.92 14.93 17.29
N GLU A 4 -11.67 14.94 16.85
CA GLU A 4 -11.34 14.85 15.41
C GLU A 4 -12.10 13.66 14.82
N GLU A 5 -12.89 13.91 13.78
CA GLU A 5 -13.66 12.87 13.12
C GLU A 5 -12.71 11.96 12.35
N LYS A 6 -12.79 10.65 12.63
CA LYS A 6 -11.90 9.67 12.02
C LYS A 6 -12.32 9.39 10.59
N LYS A 7 -11.37 9.46 9.66
CA LYS A 7 -11.62 9.14 8.26
C LYS A 7 -11.79 7.63 8.11
N LYS A 8 -12.86 7.22 7.44
CA LYS A 8 -13.14 5.81 7.16
C LYS A 8 -12.55 5.45 5.81
N LEU A 9 -11.79 4.36 5.74
CA LEU A 9 -11.25 3.80 4.51
C LEU A 9 -11.74 2.36 4.31
N LEU A 10 -12.39 2.11 3.18
CA LEU A 10 -12.72 0.77 2.72
C LEU A 10 -11.68 0.31 1.71
N ILE A 11 -10.92 -0.73 2.05
CA ILE A 11 -9.93 -1.33 1.15
C ILE A 11 -10.59 -2.55 0.48
N VAL A 12 -10.71 -2.52 -0.84
CA VAL A 12 -11.31 -3.59 -1.64
C VAL A 12 -10.21 -4.36 -2.37
N CYS A 13 -10.20 -5.69 -2.22
CA CYS A 13 -9.18 -6.54 -2.81
C CYS A 13 -9.75 -7.84 -3.39
N ASP A 14 -8.96 -8.51 -4.21
CA ASP A 14 -9.21 -9.91 -4.58
C ASP A 14 -8.41 -10.87 -3.67
N ASN A 15 -8.60 -12.18 -3.83
CA ASN A 15 -7.90 -13.19 -3.03
C ASN A 15 -6.37 -13.13 -3.18
N LYS A 16 -5.86 -12.70 -4.33
CA LYS A 16 -4.41 -12.61 -4.60
C LYS A 16 -3.81 -11.39 -3.93
N THR A 17 -4.56 -10.29 -3.82
CA THR A 17 -4.09 -9.02 -3.26
C THR A 17 -4.51 -8.77 -1.81
N LYS A 18 -5.33 -9.64 -1.22
CA LYS A 18 -5.76 -9.55 0.19
C LYS A 18 -4.62 -9.39 1.19
N VAL A 19 -3.47 -10.02 0.94
CA VAL A 19 -2.29 -9.86 1.79
C VAL A 19 -1.79 -8.41 1.84
N TYR A 20 -1.89 -7.67 0.73
CA TYR A 20 -1.47 -6.27 0.62
C TYR A 20 -2.51 -5.31 1.19
N ALA A 21 -3.80 -5.63 1.05
CA ALA A 21 -4.86 -4.88 1.73
C ALA A 21 -4.75 -4.99 3.25
N ASN A 22 -4.48 -6.21 3.75
CA ASN A 22 -4.22 -6.42 5.18
C ASN A 22 -2.93 -5.70 5.63
N LEU A 23 -1.88 -5.70 4.80
CA LEU A 23 -0.66 -4.95 5.10
C LEU A 23 -0.95 -3.46 5.28
N LEU A 24 -1.66 -2.83 4.34
CA LEU A 24 -2.03 -1.41 4.47
C LEU A 24 -2.88 -1.17 5.71
N SER A 25 -3.86 -2.04 5.98
CA SER A 25 -4.67 -1.94 7.20
C SER A 25 -3.83 -2.07 8.47
N GLN A 26 -2.79 -2.89 8.46
CA GLN A 26 -1.87 -3.05 9.59
C GLN A 26 -1.01 -1.81 9.78
N LEU A 27 -0.49 -1.23 8.70
CA LEU A 27 0.25 0.04 8.72
C LEU A 27 -0.62 1.17 9.28
N ILE A 28 -1.85 1.33 8.80
CA ILE A 28 -2.80 2.33 9.31
C ILE A 28 -3.11 2.15 10.80
N SER A 29 -3.18 0.90 11.26
CA SER A 29 -3.43 0.59 12.68
C SER A 29 -2.18 0.65 13.55
N ALA A 30 -1.02 0.81 12.92
CA ALA A 30 0.23 0.91 13.61
C ALA A 30 0.25 2.22 14.40
N LYS A 31 1.06 2.23 15.46
CA LYS A 31 1.28 3.43 16.28
C LYS A 31 2.72 3.87 16.07
N ASP A 32 2.99 4.44 14.90
CA ASP A 32 4.31 4.84 14.44
C ASP A 32 4.58 6.34 14.62
N ASP A 33 3.59 7.13 14.98
CA ASP A 33 3.79 8.55 15.28
C ASP A 33 4.59 8.77 16.57
N SER A 34 5.40 9.83 16.55
CA SER A 34 5.99 10.44 17.75
C SER A 34 5.38 11.81 18.02
N GLU A 35 5.76 12.47 19.12
CA GLU A 35 5.30 13.84 19.41
C GLU A 35 5.67 14.84 18.31
N ASN A 36 6.73 14.57 17.52
CA ASN A 36 7.30 15.50 16.56
C ASN A 36 7.21 15.05 15.10
N GLU A 37 6.85 13.79 14.83
CA GLU A 37 6.85 13.24 13.47
C GLU A 37 5.67 12.27 13.25
N VAL A 38 4.94 12.49 12.15
CA VAL A 38 3.87 11.61 11.67
C VAL A 38 4.40 10.71 10.58
N ILE A 39 4.13 9.40 10.66
CA ILE A 39 4.55 8.42 9.65
C ILE A 39 3.34 8.00 8.82
N GLY A 40 3.28 8.44 7.57
CA GLY A 40 2.17 8.15 6.66
C GLY A 40 0.89 8.90 7.02
N SER A 41 0.12 8.39 7.99
CA SER A 41 -1.12 9.01 8.48
C SER A 41 -1.13 9.10 9.99
N LYS A 42 -1.66 10.20 10.54
CA LYS A 42 -1.71 10.42 11.98
C LYS A 42 -2.34 9.24 12.73
N ASP A 43 -1.71 8.81 13.81
CA ASP A 43 -2.12 7.73 14.70
C ASP A 43 -3.61 7.84 15.07
N GLY A 44 -4.39 6.84 14.68
CA GLY A 44 -5.81 6.75 15.02
C GLY A 44 -6.73 7.72 14.27
N SER A 45 -6.21 8.51 13.31
CA SER A 45 -7.00 9.41 12.45
C SER A 45 -7.78 8.66 11.35
N VAL A 46 -7.32 7.46 10.97
CA VAL A 46 -7.92 6.62 9.93
C VAL A 46 -8.45 5.31 10.55
N ILE A 47 -9.63 4.88 10.12
CA ILE A 47 -10.18 3.55 10.40
C ILE A 47 -10.30 2.81 9.07
N ALA A 48 -9.52 1.74 8.91
CA ALA A 48 -9.55 0.90 7.73
C ALA A 48 -10.43 -0.35 7.93
N SER A 49 -11.10 -0.79 6.86
CA SER A 49 -11.77 -2.09 6.77
C SER A 49 -11.39 -2.77 5.46
N VAL A 50 -11.13 -4.08 5.47
CA VAL A 50 -10.73 -4.84 4.27
C VAL A 50 -11.86 -5.74 3.82
N TRP A 51 -12.35 -5.52 2.60
CA TRP A 51 -13.40 -6.33 1.98
C TRP A 51 -12.86 -7.05 0.74
N GLU A 52 -13.20 -8.33 0.60
CA GLU A 52 -13.07 -9.00 -0.69
C GLU A 52 -14.10 -8.42 -1.67
N GLU A 53 -13.77 -8.38 -2.96
CA GLU A 53 -14.63 -7.83 -4.02
C GLU A 53 -16.08 -8.33 -3.96
N LYS A 54 -16.30 -9.62 -3.65
CA LYS A 54 -17.65 -10.20 -3.52
C LYS A 54 -18.50 -9.51 -2.44
N HIS A 55 -17.88 -9.09 -1.34
CA HIS A 55 -18.56 -8.40 -0.24
C HIS A 55 -18.78 -6.93 -0.56
N PHE A 56 -17.86 -6.31 -1.29
CA PHE A 56 -18.05 -4.98 -1.85
C PHE A 56 -19.26 -4.93 -2.78
N LEU A 57 -19.30 -5.79 -3.80
CA LEU A 57 -20.41 -5.83 -4.77
C LEU A 57 -21.76 -6.13 -4.11
N ALA A 58 -21.79 -7.00 -3.11
CA ALA A 58 -23.03 -7.33 -2.39
C ALA A 58 -23.58 -6.18 -1.53
N ASN A 59 -22.74 -5.18 -1.20
CA ASN A 59 -23.10 -4.07 -0.31
C ASN A 59 -22.95 -2.70 -0.96
N GLU A 60 -22.57 -2.62 -2.23
CA GLU A 60 -22.24 -1.37 -2.94
C GLU A 60 -23.35 -0.33 -2.84
N ALA A 61 -24.62 -0.76 -2.97
CA ALA A 61 -25.79 0.12 -2.84
C ALA A 61 -25.96 0.76 -1.45
N ASN A 62 -25.32 0.20 -0.41
CA ASN A 62 -25.35 0.71 0.96
C ASN A 62 -24.11 1.54 1.31
N ILE A 63 -23.15 1.67 0.39
CA ILE A 63 -21.96 2.47 0.59
C ILE A 63 -22.28 3.92 0.20
N SER A 64 -22.08 4.84 1.13
CA SER A 64 -22.30 6.27 0.90
C SER A 64 -21.23 6.86 -0.02
N SER A 65 -21.58 7.89 -0.78
CA SER A 65 -20.68 8.54 -1.74
C SER A 65 -19.51 9.31 -1.11
N ASP A 66 -19.54 9.56 0.20
CA ASP A 66 -18.47 10.18 0.99
C ASP A 66 -17.49 9.16 1.58
N GLN A 67 -17.77 7.86 1.44
CA GLN A 67 -16.90 6.80 1.93
C GLN A 67 -15.65 6.70 1.05
N ASN A 68 -14.44 6.81 1.63
CA ASN A 68 -13.21 6.56 0.88
C ASN A 68 -13.07 5.06 0.57
N ILE A 69 -12.77 4.74 -0.69
CA ILE A 69 -12.63 3.38 -1.20
C ILE A 69 -11.32 3.27 -1.95
N LEU A 70 -10.46 2.34 -1.53
CA LEU A 70 -9.20 2.03 -2.19
C LEU A 70 -9.23 0.60 -2.74
N PHE A 71 -9.16 0.46 -4.05
CA PHE A 71 -9.04 -0.85 -4.70
C PHE A 71 -7.56 -1.25 -4.79
N ILE A 72 -7.21 -2.44 -4.31
CA ILE A 72 -5.86 -2.99 -4.46
C ILE A 72 -5.94 -4.21 -5.37
N GLY A 73 -5.34 -4.10 -6.55
CA GLY A 73 -5.26 -5.14 -7.55
C GLY A 73 -5.95 -4.80 -8.86
N SER A 74 -6.30 -5.85 -9.61
CA SER A 74 -6.90 -5.73 -10.95
C SER A 74 -8.21 -6.52 -11.05
N SER A 75 -8.97 -6.51 -9.95
CA SER A 75 -10.33 -7.05 -9.88
C SER A 75 -11.27 -6.36 -10.88
N LYS A 76 -12.47 -6.89 -11.09
CA LYS A 76 -13.41 -6.29 -12.05
C LYS A 76 -13.78 -4.86 -11.62
N SER A 77 -14.02 -4.67 -10.32
CA SER A 77 -14.35 -3.39 -9.69
C SER A 77 -13.18 -2.41 -9.76
N ALA A 78 -11.95 -2.87 -9.55
CA ALA A 78 -10.77 -2.04 -9.74
C ALA A 78 -10.65 -1.57 -11.20
N LYS A 79 -10.82 -2.48 -12.16
CA LYS A 79 -10.73 -2.20 -13.60
C LYS A 79 -11.78 -1.21 -14.12
N SER A 80 -12.95 -1.11 -13.49
CA SER A 80 -13.94 -0.09 -13.85
C SER A 80 -13.56 1.31 -13.36
N VAL A 81 -12.74 1.39 -12.30
CA VAL A 81 -12.31 2.67 -11.70
C VAL A 81 -11.03 3.19 -12.35
N ILE A 82 -10.08 2.30 -12.68
CA ILE A 82 -8.77 2.64 -13.27
C ILE A 82 -8.83 3.68 -14.42
N PRO A 83 -9.74 3.60 -15.41
CA PRO A 83 -9.77 4.56 -16.51
C PRO A 83 -10.11 6.00 -16.09
N ASN A 84 -10.71 6.18 -14.91
CA ASN A 84 -11.21 7.47 -14.45
C ASN A 84 -10.30 8.12 -13.40
N VAL A 85 -9.33 7.40 -12.84
CA VAL A 85 -8.45 7.97 -11.80
C VAL A 85 -7.42 8.91 -12.40
N SER A 86 -7.08 9.97 -11.67
CA SER A 86 -5.87 10.72 -11.94
C SER A 86 -4.68 9.92 -11.43
N GLU A 87 -3.79 9.51 -12.34
CA GLU A 87 -2.56 8.81 -11.98
C GLU A 87 -1.66 9.73 -11.13
N LYS A 88 -1.21 9.23 -9.98
CA LYS A 88 -0.34 9.96 -9.04
C LYS A 88 1.04 9.35 -8.90
N PHE A 89 1.18 8.07 -9.28
CA PHE A 89 2.44 7.35 -9.29
C PHE A 89 2.39 6.25 -10.35
N ASN A 90 3.47 6.17 -11.13
CA ASN A 90 3.65 5.23 -12.23
C ASN A 90 5.14 4.99 -12.42
N GLU A 91 5.70 4.07 -11.64
CA GLU A 91 7.12 3.74 -11.69
C GLU A 91 7.30 2.24 -11.52
N HIS A 92 8.23 1.66 -12.29
CA HIS A 92 8.57 0.24 -12.22
C HIS A 92 7.36 -0.71 -12.30
N GLY A 93 6.32 -0.35 -13.06
CA GLY A 93 5.08 -1.12 -13.21
C GLY A 93 4.17 -1.12 -11.98
N ILE A 94 4.43 -0.25 -11.01
CA ILE A 94 3.55 0.05 -9.87
C ILE A 94 2.76 1.31 -10.20
N HIS A 95 1.44 1.21 -10.09
CA HIS A 95 0.53 2.31 -10.33
C HIS A 95 -0.31 2.57 -9.10
N TYR A 96 -0.51 3.85 -8.79
CA TYR A 96 -1.65 4.26 -7.98
C TYR A 96 -2.14 5.65 -8.37
N GLY A 97 -3.40 5.90 -8.06
CA GLY A 97 -4.07 7.17 -8.32
C GLY A 97 -5.47 7.19 -7.75
N TRP A 98 -6.11 8.36 -7.77
CA TRP A 98 -7.47 8.53 -7.29
C TRP A 98 -8.21 9.62 -8.06
N LEU A 99 -9.52 9.62 -7.92
CA LEU A 99 -10.40 10.72 -8.27
C LEU A 99 -11.46 10.84 -7.16
N GLY A 100 -11.43 11.92 -6.39
CA GLY A 100 -12.25 12.05 -5.20
C GLY A 100 -12.02 10.90 -4.24
N ASN A 101 -13.10 10.30 -3.73
CA ASN A 101 -13.07 9.24 -2.73
C ASN A 101 -12.69 7.85 -3.27
N GLN A 102 -12.40 7.69 -4.56
CA GLN A 102 -12.05 6.41 -5.17
C GLN A 102 -10.59 6.37 -5.62
N GLY A 103 -9.81 5.50 -4.98
CA GLY A 103 -8.40 5.26 -5.29
C GLY A 103 -8.13 3.84 -5.77
N VAL A 104 -7.03 3.66 -6.50
CA VAL A 104 -6.55 2.35 -6.97
C VAL A 104 -5.05 2.19 -6.72
N ILE A 105 -4.62 0.97 -6.40
CA ILE A 105 -3.23 0.51 -6.44
C ILE A 105 -3.19 -0.76 -7.27
N TYR A 106 -2.45 -0.79 -8.38
CA TYR A 106 -2.34 -1.98 -9.23
C TYR A 106 -0.94 -2.12 -9.83
N ILE A 107 -0.61 -3.34 -10.23
CA ILE A 107 0.68 -3.68 -10.86
C ILE A 107 0.44 -4.09 -12.31
N GLU A 108 1.28 -3.62 -13.22
CA GLU A 108 1.26 -4.06 -14.62
C GLU A 108 1.52 -5.57 -14.72
N ASP A 109 0.73 -6.27 -15.52
CA ASP A 109 0.89 -7.71 -15.72
C ASP A 109 2.02 -8.05 -16.72
N ARG A 110 3.21 -7.48 -16.51
CA ARG A 110 4.39 -7.72 -17.34
C ARG A 110 5.60 -8.12 -16.50
N LEU A 111 6.59 -8.73 -17.15
CA LEU A 111 7.89 -8.99 -16.54
C LEU A 111 8.76 -7.74 -16.75
N LEU A 112 9.39 -7.24 -15.69
CA LEU A 112 10.41 -6.20 -15.81
C LEU A 112 11.61 -6.75 -16.58
N LYS A 113 12.16 -5.95 -17.50
CA LYS A 113 13.46 -6.24 -18.10
C LYS A 113 14.56 -6.13 -17.04
N LYS A 114 15.74 -6.68 -17.32
CA LYS A 114 16.83 -6.73 -16.33
C LYS A 114 17.21 -5.33 -15.84
N GLU A 115 17.31 -4.37 -16.75
CA GLU A 115 17.68 -2.98 -16.43
C GLU A 115 16.58 -2.29 -15.60
N GLU A 116 15.30 -2.51 -15.94
CA GLU A 116 14.17 -2.02 -15.16
C GLU A 116 14.12 -2.66 -13.76
N TYR A 117 14.53 -3.92 -13.66
CA TYR A 117 14.57 -4.65 -12.39
C TYR A 117 15.70 -4.19 -11.49
N ASP A 118 16.90 -3.93 -12.03
CA ASP A 118 18.01 -3.38 -11.25
C ASP A 118 17.62 -2.02 -10.65
N SER A 119 17.07 -1.13 -11.48
CA SER A 119 16.54 0.17 -10.99
C SER A 119 15.42 0.00 -9.96
N PHE A 120 14.51 -0.95 -10.18
CA PHE A 120 13.45 -1.26 -9.23
C PHE A 120 14.00 -1.75 -7.89
N THR A 121 15.04 -2.60 -7.89
CA THR A 121 15.64 -3.07 -6.63
C THR A 121 16.26 -1.93 -5.83
N THR A 122 16.96 -1.01 -6.50
CA THR A 122 17.50 0.20 -5.85
C THR A 122 16.39 1.07 -5.29
N PHE A 123 15.30 1.27 -6.04
CA PHE A 123 14.12 1.98 -5.56
C PHE A 123 13.52 1.30 -4.31
N CYS A 124 13.35 -0.02 -4.31
CA CYS A 124 12.86 -0.75 -3.14
C CYS A 124 13.75 -0.60 -1.92
N GLU A 125 15.08 -0.67 -2.09
CA GLU A 125 16.05 -0.51 -1.00
C GLU A 125 15.99 0.89 -0.41
N GLN A 126 15.86 1.91 -1.26
CA GLN A 126 15.69 3.30 -0.82
C GLN A 126 14.39 3.46 -0.02
N GLN A 127 13.25 2.99 -0.55
CA GLN A 127 11.97 3.07 0.15
C GLN A 127 11.97 2.31 1.48
N GLN A 128 12.61 1.15 1.52
CA GLN A 128 12.76 0.38 2.77
C GLN A 128 13.62 1.13 3.80
N ARG A 129 14.69 1.78 3.35
CA ARG A 129 15.59 2.56 4.22
C ARG A 129 14.88 3.78 4.78
N GLU A 130 14.21 4.56 3.93
CA GLU A 130 13.44 5.75 4.35
C GLU A 130 12.37 5.37 5.37
N PHE A 131 11.66 4.26 5.16
CA PHE A 131 10.68 3.77 6.12
C PHE A 131 11.33 3.33 7.44
N LYS A 132 12.42 2.54 7.37
CA LYS A 132 13.15 2.10 8.57
C LYS A 132 13.66 3.27 9.38
N GLU A 133 14.26 4.27 8.73
CA GLU A 133 14.83 5.43 9.43
C GLU A 133 13.75 6.20 10.16
N LYS A 134 12.63 6.51 9.50
CA LYS A 134 11.49 7.19 10.14
C LYS A 134 10.94 6.39 11.31
N VAL A 135 10.70 5.10 11.10
CA VAL A 135 10.16 4.22 12.13
C VAL A 135 11.16 4.04 13.29
N GLU A 136 12.44 3.80 13.03
CA GLU A 136 13.46 3.65 14.07
C GLU A 136 13.61 4.93 14.90
N LEU A 137 13.64 6.11 14.26
CA LEU A 137 13.66 7.41 14.96
C LEU A 137 12.47 7.55 15.92
N ASN A 138 11.27 7.20 15.46
CA ASN A 138 10.06 7.27 16.28
C ASN A 138 9.97 6.17 17.35
N LEU A 139 10.58 5.01 17.13
CA LEU A 139 10.56 3.87 18.04
C LEU A 139 11.66 3.88 19.11
N LEU A 140 12.61 4.83 19.10
CA LEU A 140 13.64 4.96 20.15
C LEU A 140 13.04 5.08 21.57
N HIS A 141 11.78 5.52 21.68
CA HIS A 141 11.04 5.65 22.94
C HIS A 141 9.93 4.60 23.12
N ALA A 142 9.79 3.64 22.19
CA ALA A 142 8.70 2.67 22.16
C ALA A 142 9.03 1.35 22.89
N THR A 143 7.97 0.60 23.24
CA THR A 143 8.13 -0.70 23.90
C THR A 143 8.58 -1.79 22.92
N PRO A 144 9.30 -2.84 23.37
CA PRO A 144 9.83 -3.90 22.50
C PRO A 144 8.79 -4.65 21.65
N ASN A 145 7.54 -4.75 22.12
CA ASN A 145 6.47 -5.40 21.38
C ASN A 145 6.03 -4.59 20.15
N ILE A 146 6.07 -3.26 20.26
CA ILE A 146 5.78 -2.36 19.14
C ILE A 146 6.87 -2.52 18.08
N VAL A 147 8.15 -2.49 18.48
CA VAL A 147 9.31 -2.69 17.59
C VAL A 147 9.24 -4.01 16.82
N LYS A 148 8.92 -5.12 17.50
CA LYS A 148 8.77 -6.43 16.83
C LYS A 148 7.62 -6.46 15.83
N GLY A 149 6.50 -5.79 16.14
CA GLY A 149 5.38 -5.65 15.22
C GLY A 149 5.79 -4.94 13.93
N PHE A 150 6.50 -3.82 14.05
CA PHE A 150 6.96 -3.04 12.90
C PHE A 150 7.99 -3.75 12.02
N ALA A 151 8.93 -4.50 12.62
CA ALA A 151 9.91 -5.26 11.85
C ALA A 151 9.28 -6.29 10.90
N LEU A 152 8.12 -6.85 11.26
CA LEU A 152 7.34 -7.77 10.42
C LEU A 152 6.62 -7.06 9.26
N LEU A 153 6.43 -5.75 9.39
CA LEU A 153 5.81 -4.89 8.40
C LEU A 153 6.85 -4.21 7.52
N LEU A 154 8.09 -4.69 7.40
CA LEU A 154 9.06 -4.11 6.45
C LEU A 154 8.95 -4.78 5.07
N PRO A 155 9.07 -4.02 3.96
CA PRO A 155 9.10 -4.61 2.63
C PRO A 155 10.26 -5.59 2.49
N TYR A 156 9.98 -6.78 1.97
CA TYR A 156 11.02 -7.74 1.62
C TYR A 156 11.59 -7.41 0.23
N VAL A 157 12.91 -7.18 0.15
CA VAL A 157 13.62 -6.93 -1.11
C VAL A 157 14.29 -8.22 -1.59
N TYR A 158 13.92 -8.69 -2.79
CA TYR A 158 14.58 -9.84 -3.39
C TYR A 158 15.87 -9.40 -4.09
N PRO A 159 17.04 -10.01 -3.77
CA PRO A 159 18.29 -9.66 -4.44
C PRO A 159 18.28 -10.05 -5.93
N VAL A 160 19.08 -9.32 -6.72
CA VAL A 160 19.13 -9.36 -8.19
C VAL A 160 19.35 -10.78 -8.76
N ALA A 161 20.04 -11.66 -8.02
CA ALA A 161 20.40 -13.01 -8.45
C ALA A 161 19.22 -13.95 -8.77
N ILE A 162 17.97 -13.59 -8.43
CA ILE A 162 16.80 -14.41 -8.73
C ILE A 162 16.44 -14.40 -10.22
N PHE A 163 16.75 -13.32 -10.97
CA PHE A 163 16.34 -13.19 -12.37
C PHE A 163 17.09 -14.17 -13.31
N SER A 164 18.32 -14.55 -12.99
CA SER A 164 19.17 -15.40 -13.84
C SER A 164 19.00 -16.91 -13.63
N ILE A 165 18.36 -17.34 -12.53
CA ILE A 165 18.32 -18.77 -12.11
C ILE A 165 16.89 -19.34 -12.12
N VAL A 166 15.85 -18.49 -12.19
CA VAL A 166 14.45 -18.89 -11.98
C VAL A 166 13.63 -18.75 -13.27
N SER A 167 12.67 -19.67 -13.50
CA SER A 167 11.76 -19.57 -14.65
C SER A 167 11.02 -18.23 -14.66
N SER A 168 10.86 -17.64 -15.86
CA SER A 168 10.28 -16.30 -16.06
C SER A 168 8.95 -16.08 -15.33
N MET A 169 8.10 -17.11 -15.24
CA MET A 169 6.82 -17.05 -14.51
C MET A 169 6.99 -16.99 -12.98
N LYS A 170 7.91 -17.77 -12.41
CA LYS A 170 8.19 -17.73 -10.96
C LYS A 170 8.88 -16.42 -10.59
N ALA A 171 9.79 -15.93 -11.44
CA ALA A 171 10.41 -14.62 -11.31
C ALA A 171 9.34 -13.50 -11.36
N LYS A 172 8.48 -13.50 -12.39
CA LYS A 172 7.35 -12.56 -12.50
C LYS A 172 6.50 -12.51 -11.24
N LYS A 173 6.09 -13.67 -10.70
CA LYS A 173 5.31 -13.72 -9.46
C LYS A 173 6.05 -13.12 -8.26
N LYS A 174 7.35 -13.35 -8.10
CA LYS A 174 8.14 -12.77 -7.00
C LYS A 174 8.29 -11.25 -7.15
N ILE A 175 8.58 -10.80 -8.37
CA ILE A 175 8.71 -9.37 -8.68
C ILE A 175 7.39 -8.65 -8.43
N MET A 176 6.27 -9.17 -8.93
CA MET A 176 4.94 -8.61 -8.66
C MET A 176 4.63 -8.54 -7.16
N LYS A 177 5.03 -9.56 -6.38
CA LYS A 177 4.85 -9.51 -4.93
C LYS A 177 5.63 -8.37 -4.29
N GLN A 178 6.87 -8.16 -4.72
CA GLN A 178 7.71 -7.04 -4.25
C GLN A 178 7.12 -5.69 -4.70
N GLN A 179 6.66 -5.59 -5.95
CA GLN A 179 6.00 -4.39 -6.49
C GLN A 179 4.77 -4.01 -5.66
N TYR A 180 3.89 -4.96 -5.33
CA TYR A 180 2.74 -4.68 -4.46
C TYR A 180 3.14 -4.26 -3.05
N HIS A 181 4.14 -4.92 -2.44
CA HIS A 181 4.64 -4.50 -1.13
C HIS A 181 5.12 -3.04 -1.20
N THR A 182 6.07 -2.75 -2.10
CA THR A 182 6.64 -1.41 -2.27
C THR A 182 5.57 -0.38 -2.59
N GLY A 183 4.61 -0.69 -3.47
CA GLY A 183 3.50 0.20 -3.79
C GLY A 183 2.62 0.53 -2.60
N VAL A 184 2.31 -0.46 -1.74
CA VAL A 184 1.54 -0.22 -0.51
C VAL A 184 2.30 0.65 0.48
N TYR A 185 3.61 0.42 0.68
CA TYR A 185 4.41 1.28 1.55
C TYR A 185 4.50 2.70 1.02
N HIS A 186 4.84 2.85 -0.26
CA HIS A 186 4.97 4.15 -0.88
C HIS A 186 3.63 4.91 -0.80
N PHE A 187 2.51 4.21 -1.02
CA PHE A 187 1.18 4.79 -0.86
C PHE A 187 0.92 5.23 0.58
N TYR A 188 1.18 4.37 1.57
CA TYR A 188 1.02 4.69 2.99
C TYR A 188 1.82 5.94 3.37
N MET A 189 3.09 5.99 2.98
CA MET A 189 4.02 7.05 3.37
C MET A 189 3.74 8.39 2.69
N ASN A 190 3.28 8.37 1.43
CA ASN A 190 3.30 9.57 0.58
C ASN A 190 1.92 9.97 0.04
N ALA A 191 0.94 9.06 0.03
CA ALA A 191 -0.29 9.25 -0.73
C ALA A 191 -1.58 9.00 0.05
N LEU A 192 -1.55 8.25 1.16
CA LEU A 192 -2.74 7.95 1.95
C LEU A 192 -3.39 9.22 2.48
N THR A 193 -2.63 10.12 3.11
CA THR A 193 -3.17 11.37 3.65
C THR A 193 -3.75 12.26 2.55
N PRO A 194 -3.02 12.57 1.46
CA PRO A 194 -3.58 13.32 0.32
C PRO A 194 -4.84 12.68 -0.28
N PHE A 195 -4.86 11.36 -0.45
CA PHE A 195 -6.03 10.64 -0.96
C PHE A 195 -7.25 10.84 -0.07
N LEU A 196 -7.08 10.79 1.25
CA LEU A 196 -8.16 10.97 2.20
C LEU A 196 -8.59 12.44 2.37
N GLU A 197 -7.91 13.38 1.71
CA GLU A 197 -8.14 14.84 1.77
C GLU A 197 -8.66 15.44 0.46
N ASP A 198 -8.70 14.66 -0.62
CA ASP A 198 -9.18 15.05 -1.96
C ASP A 198 -10.70 15.30 -1.97
#